data_AF-A0A3Q0FI62-F1
#
_entry.id   AF-A0A3Q0FI62-F1
#
_cell.length_a   1.000
_cell.length_b   1.000
_cell.length_c   1.000
_cell.angle_alpha   90.00
_cell.angle_beta   90.00
_cell.angle_gamma   90.00
#
_symmetry.space_group_name_H-M   'P 1'
#
loop_
_entity.id
_entity.type
_entity.pdbx_description
1 polymer ?
#
loop_
_entity_poly.entity_id
_entity_poly.type
_entity_poly.pdbx_seq_one_letter_code
_entity_poly.pdbx_strand_id
1 'polypeptide(L)'
;MNVDESFRRLHQQFESYKEQVRKIGEEARRYQGEHKDDAPTCGICLKTKFADGCGHLCSYCRTKFCARCGGRVSLRSNNEDKVVRINAFYHLL
;
A
#
# COMPACT_ATOMS: atom_id res chain seq x y z
N MET A 1 -40.91 -14.11 -12.08
CA MET A 1 -39.65 -14.53 -11.42
C MET A 1 -39.85 -14.37 -9.92
N ASN A 2 -39.67 -15.44 -9.13
CA ASN A 2 -39.92 -15.40 -7.68
C ASN A 2 -38.79 -14.64 -6.97
N VAL A 3 -39.16 -13.75 -6.03
CA VAL A 3 -38.22 -12.89 -5.29
C VAL A 3 -37.20 -13.71 -4.46
N ASP A 4 -37.60 -14.89 -3.98
CA ASP A 4 -36.72 -15.82 -3.23
C ASP A 4 -35.55 -16.35 -4.08
N GLU A 5 -35.81 -16.69 -5.34
CA GLU A 5 -34.80 -17.19 -6.28
C GLU A 5 -33.77 -16.09 -6.64
N SER A 6 -34.24 -14.84 -6.74
CA SER A 6 -33.38 -13.68 -6.97
C SER A 6 -32.42 -13.44 -5.81
N PHE A 7 -32.91 -13.55 -4.57
CA PHE A 7 -32.09 -13.40 -3.37
C PHE A 7 -31.04 -14.50 -3.23
N ARG A 8 -31.42 -15.77 -3.48
CA ARG A 8 -30.49 -16.90 -3.50
C ARG A 8 -29.38 -16.71 -4.54
N ARG A 9 -29.73 -16.29 -5.75
CA ARG A 9 -28.77 -16.04 -6.83
C ARG A 9 -27.81 -14.90 -6.50
N LEU A 10 -28.32 -13.80 -5.93
CA LEU A 10 -27.50 -12.67 -5.50
C LEU A 10 -26.52 -13.07 -4.38
N HIS A 11 -26.99 -13.87 -3.42
CA HIS A 11 -26.14 -14.38 -2.34
C HIS A 11 -25.00 -15.26 -2.89
N GLN A 12 -25.28 -16.16 -3.82
CA GLN A 12 -24.25 -16.98 -4.48
C GLN A 12 -23.24 -16.13 -5.25
N GLN A 13 -23.70 -15.08 -5.95
CA GLN A 13 -22.81 -14.16 -6.63
C GLN A 13 -21.89 -13.41 -5.65
N PHE A 14 -22.41 -13.02 -4.48
CA PHE A 14 -21.63 -12.36 -3.45
C PHE A 14 -20.58 -13.28 -2.81
N GLU A 15 -20.95 -14.53 -2.49
CA GLU A 15 -20.00 -15.53 -1.99
C GLU A 15 -18.88 -15.82 -3.01
N SER A 16 -19.25 -15.99 -4.28
CA SER A 16 -18.27 -16.19 -5.37
C SER A 16 -17.32 -14.99 -5.52
N TYR A 17 -17.85 -13.76 -5.43
CA TYR A 17 -17.05 -12.55 -5.50
C TYR A 17 -16.07 -12.43 -4.32
N LYS A 18 -16.51 -12.71 -3.09
CA LYS A 18 -15.63 -12.74 -1.91
C LYS A 18 -14.46 -13.70 -2.10
N GLU A 19 -14.74 -14.89 -2.63
CA GLU A 19 -13.70 -15.89 -2.88
C GLU A 19 -12.74 -15.45 -3.99
N GLN A 20 -13.22 -14.78 -5.05
CA GLN A 20 -12.36 -14.19 -6.07
C GLN A 20 -11.45 -13.11 -5.50
N VAL A 21 -11.98 -12.20 -4.68
CA VAL A 21 -11.18 -11.16 -4.02
C VAL A 21 -10.11 -11.78 -3.12
N ARG A 22 -10.45 -12.84 -2.37
CA ARG A 22 -9.48 -13.57 -1.53
C ARG A 22 -8.36 -14.17 -2.39
N LYS A 23 -8.69 -14.83 -3.50
CA LYS A 23 -7.70 -15.42 -4.43
C LYS A 23 -6.79 -14.36 -5.04
N ILE A 24 -7.33 -13.23 -5.49
CA ILE A 24 -6.54 -12.11 -6.02
C ILE A 24 -5.56 -11.59 -4.97
N GLY A 25 -6.01 -11.45 -3.72
CA GLY A 25 -5.15 -11.05 -2.61
C GLY A 25 -4.02 -12.03 -2.32
N GLU A 26 -4.27 -13.34 -2.40
CA GLU A 26 -3.27 -14.39 -2.22
C GLU A 26 -2.27 -14.46 -3.37
N GLU A 27 -2.74 -14.32 -4.60
CA GLU A 27 -1.90 -14.30 -5.81
C GLU A 27 -0.97 -13.08 -5.81
N ALA A 28 -1.49 -11.90 -5.46
CA ALA A 28 -0.69 -10.68 -5.31
C ALA A 28 0.43 -10.84 -4.25
N ARG A 29 0.19 -11.67 -3.21
CA ARG A 29 1.15 -11.97 -2.16
C ARG A 29 2.21 -12.98 -2.60
N ARG A 30 1.83 -13.97 -3.42
CA ARG A 30 2.74 -14.97 -4.01
C ARG A 30 3.70 -14.36 -5.01
N TYR A 31 3.23 -13.47 -5.90
CA TYR A 31 4.09 -12.74 -6.84
C TYR A 31 5.15 -11.86 -6.15
N GLN A 32 4.94 -11.47 -4.89
CA GLN A 32 5.93 -10.73 -4.10
C GLN A 32 6.95 -11.64 -3.39
N GLY A 33 6.69 -12.94 -3.28
CA GLY A 33 7.51 -13.88 -2.50
C GLY A 33 8.46 -14.77 -3.30
N GLU A 34 8.35 -14.82 -4.64
CA GLU A 34 9.06 -15.81 -5.46
C GLU A 34 10.46 -15.39 -5.92
N HIS A 35 10.85 -14.12 -5.72
CA HIS A 35 12.24 -13.68 -5.87
C HIS A 35 12.84 -13.38 -4.49
N LYS A 36 13.66 -14.31 -4.00
CA LYS A 36 14.55 -14.17 -2.85
C LYS A 36 15.65 -13.12 -3.09
N ASP A 37 15.24 -11.86 -3.24
CA ASP A 37 16.05 -10.74 -2.81
C ASP A 37 15.36 -10.23 -1.54
N ASP A 38 15.90 -10.54 -0.35
CA ASP A 38 15.37 -10.08 0.94
C ASP A 38 15.43 -8.53 1.10
N ALA A 39 15.86 -7.83 0.06
CA ALA A 39 15.91 -6.39 -0.03
C ALA A 39 14.49 -5.79 0.09
N PRO A 40 14.22 -4.98 1.14
CA PRO A 40 12.91 -4.39 1.33
C PRO A 40 12.57 -3.46 0.16
N THR A 41 11.29 -3.42 -0.26
CA THR A 41 10.81 -2.52 -1.31
C THR A 41 10.12 -1.29 -0.74
N CYS A 42 10.00 -0.24 -1.55
CA CYS A 42 9.27 0.97 -1.20
C CYS A 42 7.79 0.66 -0.94
N GLY A 43 7.31 0.88 0.29
CA GLY A 43 5.91 0.66 0.70
C GLY A 43 4.89 1.65 0.12
N ILE A 44 5.26 2.38 -0.94
CA ILE A 44 4.39 3.30 -1.68
C ILE A 44 4.25 2.83 -3.12
N CYS A 45 5.36 2.70 -3.85
CA CYS A 45 5.30 2.32 -5.26
C CYS A 45 5.49 0.84 -5.51
N LEU A 46 5.97 0.08 -4.51
CA LEU A 46 6.33 -1.35 -4.57
C LEU A 46 7.29 -1.72 -5.72
N LYS A 47 7.89 -0.72 -6.37
CA LYS A 47 8.78 -0.87 -7.53
C LYS A 47 10.25 -0.74 -7.15
N THR A 48 10.56 0.22 -6.28
CA THR A 48 11.95 0.45 -5.87
C THR A 48 12.35 -0.55 -4.80
N LYS A 49 13.31 -1.42 -5.09
CA LYS A 49 14.06 -2.20 -4.08
C LYS A 49 15.08 -1.30 -3.38
N PHE A 50 15.28 -1.48 -2.08
CA PHE A 50 16.29 -0.75 -1.31
C PHE A 50 17.56 -1.59 -1.14
N ALA A 51 18.73 -0.96 -1.30
CA ALA A 51 19.95 -1.48 -0.71
C ALA A 51 19.95 -1.28 0.82
N ASP A 52 20.87 -1.93 1.52
CA ASP A 52 21.06 -1.75 2.95
C ASP A 52 21.29 -0.27 3.31
N GLY A 53 20.64 0.19 4.37
CA GLY A 53 20.69 1.59 4.81
C GLY A 53 19.98 2.61 3.89
N CYS A 54 19.47 2.21 2.72
CA CYS A 54 18.79 3.12 1.80
C CYS A 54 17.29 3.27 2.12
N GLY A 55 16.67 4.36 1.65
CA GLY A 55 15.24 4.66 1.81
C GLY A 55 14.94 5.58 3.00
N HIS A 56 13.76 6.18 2.99
CA HIS A 56 13.32 7.17 3.99
C HIS A 56 12.15 6.63 4.82
N LEU A 57 12.17 6.86 6.13
CA LEU A 57 11.07 6.51 7.02
C LEU A 57 10.16 7.72 7.22
N CYS A 58 8.86 7.53 7.02
CA CYS A 58 7.87 8.55 7.35
C CYS A 58 7.92 8.88 8.86
N SER A 59 7.97 10.16 9.22
CA SER A 59 7.97 10.62 10.62
C SER A 59 6.68 10.25 11.37
N TYR A 60 5.57 10.05 10.65
CA TYR A 60 4.28 9.71 11.24
C TYR A 60 4.04 8.20 11.31
N CYS A 61 4.02 7.54 10.15
CA CYS A 61 3.59 6.14 10.04
C CYS A 61 4.74 5.14 9.88
N ARG A 62 6.00 5.60 9.94
CA ARG A 62 7.22 4.77 9.80
C ARG A 62 7.32 3.95 8.50
N THR A 63 6.43 4.17 7.53
CA THR A 63 6.50 3.51 6.21
C THR A 63 7.80 3.89 5.51
N LYS A 64 8.54 2.90 5.02
CA LYS A 64 9.77 3.09 4.26
C LYS A 64 9.47 3.38 2.80
N PHE A 65 10.04 4.45 2.25
CA PHE A 65 9.76 4.91 0.89
C PHE A 65 11.01 5.40 0.13
N CYS A 66 10.96 5.39 -1.20
CA CYS A 66 12.04 5.87 -2.05
C CYS A 66 11.96 7.39 -2.27
N ALA A 67 13.06 8.01 -2.66
CA ALA A 67 13.16 9.46 -2.87
C ALA A 67 12.12 10.04 -3.87
N ARG A 68 11.47 9.19 -4.69
CA ARG A 68 10.39 9.59 -5.62
C ARG A 68 8.98 9.52 -5.04
N CYS A 69 8.81 8.98 -3.84
CA CYS A 69 7.50 8.74 -3.23
C CYS A 69 7.26 9.57 -1.94
N GLY A 70 8.25 10.35 -1.52
CA GLY A 70 8.18 11.23 -0.35
C GLY A 70 9.29 12.27 -0.37
N GLY A 71 9.32 13.13 0.64
CA GLY A 71 10.29 14.23 0.76
C GLY A 71 10.41 14.78 2.18
N ARG A 72 11.35 15.71 2.37
CA ARG A 72 11.50 16.47 3.62
C ARG A 72 10.59 17.69 3.60
N VAL A 73 9.91 17.95 4.70
CA VAL A 73 9.13 19.17 4.99
C VAL A 73 9.79 19.86 6.16
N SER A 74 10.23 21.10 5.97
CA SER A 74 10.61 21.98 7.07
C SER A 74 9.36 22.74 7.54
N LEU A 75 8.92 22.48 8.78
CA LEU A 75 7.81 23.23 9.36
C LEU A 75 8.35 24.57 9.89
N ARG A 76 7.75 25.69 9.46
CA ARG A 76 8.20 27.04 9.89
C ARG A 76 8.05 27.31 11.39
N SER A 77 7.27 26.50 12.09
CA SER A 77 6.85 26.70 13.48
C SER A 77 7.66 25.90 14.52
N ASN A 78 8.48 24.95 14.08
CA ASN A 78 9.39 24.20 14.95
C ASN A 78 10.56 23.79 14.05
N ASN A 79 11.81 24.05 14.42
CA ASN A 79 13.01 23.80 13.59
C ASN A 79 13.29 22.29 13.34
N GLU A 80 12.26 21.46 13.25
CA GLU A 80 12.31 20.04 12.99
C GLU A 80 11.88 19.76 11.54
N ASP A 81 12.81 19.21 10.76
CA ASP A 81 12.47 18.62 9.47
C ASP A 81 11.68 17.31 9.66
N LYS A 82 10.49 17.22 9.08
CA LYS A 82 9.70 15.98 9.03
C LYS A 82 9.85 15.32 7.66
N VAL A 83 9.96 14.00 7.64
CA VAL A 83 10.04 13.22 6.41
C VAL A 83 8.65 12.63 6.16
N VAL A 84 8.02 12.99 5.05
CA VAL A 84 6.62 12.62 4.77
C VAL A 84 6.44 12.03 3.38
N ARG A 85 5.35 11.29 3.17
CA ARG A 85 4.98 10.70 1.87
C ARG A 85 4.40 11.80 0.97
N ILE A 86 4.60 11.74 -0.35
CA ILE A 86 4.08 12.75 -1.30
C ILE A 86 2.55 12.92 -1.18
N ASN A 87 1.80 11.84 -0.99
CA ASN A 87 0.34 11.93 -0.81
C ASN A 87 -0.09 12.62 0.50
N ALA A 88 0.81 12.78 1.48
CA ALA A 88 0.51 13.55 2.69
C ALA A 88 0.74 15.06 2.49
N PHE A 89 1.48 15.49 1.47
CA PHE A 89 1.61 16.92 1.12
C PHE A 89 0.29 17.49 0.59
N TYR A 90 -0.45 16.73 -0.22
CA TYR A 90 -1.76 17.16 -0.76
C TYR A 90 -2.84 17.34 0.31
N HIS A 91 -2.65 16.81 1.52
CA HIS A 91 -3.57 17.00 2.64
C HIS A 91 -3.16 18.15 3.57
N LEU A 92 -2.01 18.80 3.33
CA LEU A 92 -1.51 19.95 4.09
C LEU A 92 -1.52 21.27 3.30
N LEU A 93 -1.98 21.25 2.04
CA LEU A 93 -2.30 22.42 1.21
C LEU A 93 -3.81 22.47 1.00
#